data_AF-A0A2K2RBD4-F1
#
_entry.id   AF-A0A2K2RBD4-F1
#
_cell.length_a   1.000
_cell.length_b   1.000
_cell.length_c   1.000
_cell.angle_alpha   90.00
_cell.angle_beta   90.00
_cell.angle_gamma   90.00
#
_symmetry.space_group_name_H-M   'P 1'
#
loop_
_entity.id
_entity.type
_entity.pdbx_description
1 polymer ?
#
loop_
_entity_poly.entity_id
_entity_poly.type
_entity_poly.pdbx_seq_one_letter_code
_entity_poly.pdbx_strand_id
1 'polypeptide(L)'
;MTSSGLEDILPLSPMQEGLLFHSRYEQDGADVYAVQHVFAVEGALDAARLRAAVLALVRRHPNLRAGFRQVDSGRTVQLIPRQIDLPWDEFDLSALREADAEAELARLAAKEHARRFDLAEPPLLRFSLVRLAEERHRLIMTTHHILLDGWSTPLLVRELTALYDSEGDTGALPRVVPYRQYLGWLAQQDQPAAEAAWREALGGLGQPTLLTPVDPGRPGLMPERITVELDEDRTAALADWARRHGVTLNTVLQTAWGLVLSRRTGHDDVVFGTVVAGRDPRLSGVENMVGLLINMVPVRVSLDPAQSLLTTVEQVQSAQSRLTGHHHLGLARIQQLAGLGDLFDTSLVFENYPWDEPGERPETGLRITPDLGLGRDATHYPLTLIAAPGRRLYVRLDYRDDLFDRATAAGFVDRLIHVLDLVVTDPSRPIGR
;
A
#
# COMPACT_ATOMS: atom_id res chain seq x y z
N MET A 1 4.77 14.29 39.27
CA MET A 1 4.24 13.34 38.26
C MET A 1 4.21 14.09 36.95
N THR A 2 5.14 13.84 36.04
CA THR A 2 5.27 14.63 34.80
C THR A 2 4.08 14.35 33.88
N SER A 3 3.25 15.37 33.74
CA SER A 3 1.87 15.39 33.22
C SER A 3 1.79 15.49 31.70
N SER A 4 2.64 14.78 30.94
CA SER A 4 2.78 15.07 29.50
C SER A 4 1.64 14.57 28.62
N GLY A 5 0.67 13.78 29.12
CA GLY A 5 -0.40 13.19 28.30
C GLY A 5 0.08 12.17 27.23
N LEU A 6 1.39 12.08 27.02
CA LEU A 6 2.05 11.24 26.02
C LEU A 6 2.48 9.89 26.60
N GLU A 7 2.40 8.87 25.77
CA GLU A 7 2.87 7.51 25.99
C GLU A 7 4.31 7.33 25.50
N ASP A 8 4.64 7.84 24.31
CA ASP A 8 5.98 7.75 23.72
C ASP A 8 6.24 8.91 22.71
N ILE A 9 7.51 9.11 22.37
CA ILE A 9 7.96 10.01 21.30
C ILE A 9 8.95 9.22 20.43
N LEU A 10 8.62 9.02 19.16
CA LEU A 10 9.37 8.13 18.26
C LEU A 10 9.93 8.88 17.04
N PRO A 11 11.06 8.43 16.44
CA PRO A 11 11.49 8.89 15.12
C PRO A 11 10.53 8.40 14.03
N LEU A 12 10.66 8.90 12.80
CA LEU A 12 9.88 8.40 11.66
C LEU A 12 10.65 7.26 10.96
N SER A 13 9.92 6.35 10.33
CA SER A 13 10.52 5.47 9.32
C SER A 13 10.77 6.25 8.02
N PRO A 14 11.66 5.78 7.13
CA PRO A 14 11.92 6.48 5.86
C PRO A 14 10.68 6.70 5.00
N MET A 15 9.76 5.73 4.97
CA MET A 15 8.46 5.90 4.29
C MET A 15 7.60 6.96 4.96
N GLN A 16 7.53 7.00 6.30
CA GLN A 16 6.81 8.05 7.01
C GLN A 16 7.36 9.45 6.71
N GLU A 17 8.68 9.60 6.58
CA GLU A 17 9.30 10.86 6.16
C GLU A 17 8.89 11.27 4.74
N GLY A 18 8.89 10.32 3.80
CA GLY A 18 8.45 10.55 2.42
C GLY A 18 6.99 10.97 2.32
N LEU A 19 6.07 10.24 2.96
CA LEU A 19 4.65 10.59 2.97
C LEU A 19 4.41 11.96 3.61
N LEU A 20 5.05 12.23 4.76
CA LEU A 20 4.94 13.53 5.43
C LEU A 20 5.44 14.68 4.56
N PHE A 21 6.51 14.47 3.78
CA PHE A 21 6.97 15.44 2.80
C PHE A 21 5.85 15.72 1.79
N HIS A 22 5.32 14.71 1.10
CA HIS A 22 4.27 14.93 0.10
C HIS A 22 3.01 15.60 0.69
N SER A 23 2.50 15.13 1.84
CA SER A 23 1.32 15.73 2.48
C SER A 23 1.52 17.20 2.85
N ARG A 24 2.75 17.65 3.14
CA ARG A 24 3.06 19.06 3.45
C ARG A 24 3.10 19.96 2.22
N TYR A 25 3.50 19.45 1.07
CA TYR A 25 3.55 20.23 -0.18
C TYR A 25 2.19 20.24 -0.89
N GLU A 26 1.44 19.14 -0.82
CA GLU A 26 0.09 19.04 -1.36
C GLU A 26 -0.95 19.50 -0.34
N GLN A 27 -0.95 20.80 -0.02
CA GLN A 27 -1.98 21.41 0.82
C GLN A 27 -3.28 21.68 0.04
N ASP A 28 -3.16 21.83 -1.28
CA ASP A 28 -4.26 22.07 -2.21
C ASP A 28 -4.60 20.78 -2.99
N GLY A 29 -5.87 20.41 -3.04
CA GLY A 29 -6.36 19.23 -3.76
C GLY A 29 -6.64 18.02 -2.88
N ALA A 30 -6.86 16.86 -3.52
CA ALA A 30 -7.19 15.62 -2.85
C ALA A 30 -5.97 15.08 -2.08
N ASP A 31 -6.18 14.59 -0.85
CA ASP A 31 -5.14 13.89 -0.10
C ASP A 31 -5.05 12.44 -0.57
N VAL A 32 -4.08 12.14 -1.45
CA VAL A 32 -3.88 10.80 -2.03
C VAL A 32 -3.50 9.73 -1.00
N TYR A 33 -3.12 10.13 0.22
CA TYR A 33 -2.77 9.21 1.30
C TYR A 33 -3.86 9.06 2.36
N ALA A 34 -5.01 9.71 2.18
CA ALA A 34 -6.22 9.33 2.89
C ALA A 34 -6.75 8.01 2.31
N VAL A 35 -6.49 6.91 3.00
CA VAL A 35 -6.95 5.57 2.60
C VAL A 35 -8.28 5.29 3.27
N GLN A 36 -9.26 4.84 2.49
CA GLN A 36 -10.56 4.42 2.98
C GLN A 36 -10.79 2.95 2.64
N HIS A 37 -10.96 2.15 3.68
CA HIS A 37 -11.44 0.78 3.57
C HIS A 37 -12.92 0.74 3.93
N VAL A 38 -13.72 0.05 3.13
CA VAL A 38 -15.12 -0.24 3.44
C VAL A 38 -15.23 -1.74 3.67
N PHE A 39 -15.87 -2.13 4.78
CA PHE A 39 -16.09 -3.52 5.12
C PHE A 39 -17.58 -3.83 5.15
N ALA A 40 -17.99 -4.89 4.45
CA ALA A 40 -19.28 -5.51 4.65
C ALA A 40 -19.28 -6.23 6.00
N VAL A 41 -20.23 -5.87 6.87
CA VAL A 41 -20.44 -6.48 8.18
C VAL A 41 -21.83 -7.12 8.17
N GLU A 42 -21.87 -8.44 8.27
CA GLU A 42 -23.11 -9.21 8.20
C GLU A 42 -23.35 -10.05 9.45
N GLY A 43 -24.63 -10.17 9.83
CA GLY A 43 -25.09 -10.84 11.05
C GLY A 43 -25.67 -9.85 12.06
N ALA A 44 -26.14 -10.39 13.19
CA ALA A 44 -26.71 -9.61 14.30
C ALA A 44 -25.62 -8.79 15.00
N LEU A 45 -25.47 -7.54 14.58
CA LEU A 45 -24.47 -6.60 15.09
C LEU A 45 -24.98 -5.84 16.33
N ASP A 46 -24.20 -5.89 17.40
CA ASP A 46 -24.26 -4.90 18.48
C ASP A 46 -23.26 -3.77 18.17
N ALA A 47 -23.80 -2.60 17.79
CA ALA A 47 -23.00 -1.44 17.41
C ALA A 47 -22.12 -0.91 18.57
N ALA A 48 -22.62 -0.96 19.80
CA ALA A 48 -21.87 -0.48 20.97
C ALA A 48 -20.69 -1.41 21.27
N ARG A 49 -20.89 -2.72 21.13
CA ARG A 49 -19.85 -3.74 21.26
C ARG A 49 -18.79 -3.58 20.18
N LEU A 50 -19.17 -3.34 18.92
CA LEU A 50 -18.22 -3.07 17.84
C LEU A 50 -17.41 -1.81 18.09
N ARG A 51 -18.05 -0.72 18.52
CA ARG A 51 -17.36 0.52 18.90
C ARG A 51 -16.35 0.28 20.03
N ALA A 52 -16.72 -0.49 21.05
CA ALA A 52 -15.82 -0.85 22.15
C ALA A 52 -14.63 -1.69 21.68
N ALA A 53 -14.85 -2.65 20.77
CA ALA A 53 -13.80 -3.46 20.16
C ALA A 53 -12.81 -2.61 19.33
N VAL A 54 -13.30 -1.67 18.52
CA VAL A 54 -12.45 -0.72 17.80
C VAL A 54 -11.62 0.15 18.75
N LEU A 55 -12.22 0.67 19.83
CA LEU A 55 -11.48 1.43 20.84
C LEU A 55 -10.40 0.58 21.53
N ALA A 56 -10.68 -0.68 21.82
CA ALA A 56 -9.70 -1.61 22.37
C ALA A 56 -8.54 -1.88 21.40
N LEU A 57 -8.86 -2.07 20.11
CA LEU A 57 -7.89 -2.26 19.03
C LEU A 57 -6.93 -1.07 18.91
N VAL A 58 -7.45 0.16 18.91
CA VAL A 58 -6.63 1.37 18.81
C VAL A 58 -5.78 1.62 20.07
N ARG A 59 -6.29 1.28 21.26
CA ARG A 59 -5.47 1.32 22.49
C ARG A 59 -4.31 0.30 22.43
N ARG A 60 -4.59 -0.89 21.91
CA ARG A 60 -3.66 -2.02 21.80
C ARG A 60 -2.49 -1.76 20.85
N HIS A 61 -2.67 -0.89 19.84
CA HIS A 61 -1.61 -0.48 18.89
C HIS A 61 -1.27 1.02 19.05
N PRO A 62 -0.31 1.38 19.92
CA PRO A 62 -0.02 2.79 20.23
C PRO A 62 0.30 3.67 19.01
N ASN A 63 0.96 3.13 17.99
CA ASN A 63 1.28 3.86 16.76
C ASN A 63 0.05 4.34 15.99
N LEU A 64 -1.12 3.72 16.15
CA LEU A 64 -2.36 4.22 15.52
C LEU A 64 -2.82 5.55 16.14
N ARG A 65 -2.34 5.90 17.34
CA ARG A 65 -2.66 7.17 18.00
C ARG A 65 -1.68 8.30 17.62
N ALA A 66 -0.70 8.01 16.77
CA ALA A 66 0.38 8.95 16.49
C ALA A 66 -0.07 10.21 15.75
N GLY A 67 0.47 11.36 16.16
CA GLY A 67 0.54 12.59 15.38
C GLY A 67 2.00 12.94 15.07
N PHE A 68 2.24 13.78 14.06
CA PHE A 68 3.57 14.06 13.51
C PHE A 68 3.86 15.55 13.63
N ARG A 69 4.79 15.92 14.54
CA ARG A 69 5.13 17.32 14.80
C ARG A 69 6.60 17.59 14.63
N GLN A 70 6.91 18.73 14.05
CA GLN A 70 8.26 19.27 14.05
C GLN A 70 8.57 19.82 15.45
N VAL A 71 9.69 19.38 16.03
CA VAL A 71 10.22 19.94 17.29
C VAL A 71 11.22 21.05 16.98
N ASP A 72 11.58 21.86 17.98
CA ASP A 72 12.46 23.03 17.84
C ASP A 72 13.79 22.76 17.12
N SER A 73 14.29 21.53 17.18
CA SER A 73 15.47 21.08 16.42
C SER A 73 15.29 21.03 14.90
N GLY A 74 14.09 21.27 14.37
CA GLY A 74 13.72 21.13 12.97
C GLY A 74 13.40 19.69 12.55
N ARG A 75 13.66 18.68 13.40
CA ARG A 75 13.28 17.29 13.14
C ARG A 75 11.80 17.06 13.39
N THR A 76 11.14 16.25 12.56
CA THR A 76 9.78 15.76 12.85
C THR A 76 9.85 14.47 13.68
N VAL A 77 8.96 14.33 14.64
CA VAL A 77 8.81 13.14 15.49
C VAL A 77 7.35 12.69 15.51
N GLN A 78 7.14 11.42 15.83
CA GLN A 78 5.82 10.88 16.17
C GLN A 78 5.56 11.17 17.65
N LEU A 79 4.45 11.81 17.96
CA LEU A 79 3.93 11.98 19.30
C LEU A 79 2.82 10.97 19.49
N ILE A 80 2.92 10.11 20.51
CA ILE A 80 1.91 9.10 20.81
C ILE A 80 1.17 9.51 22.08
N PRO A 81 -0.07 10.03 22.01
CA PRO A 81 -0.91 10.31 23.17
C PRO A 81 -1.30 9.01 23.89
N ARG A 82 -1.41 9.05 25.23
CA ARG A 82 -1.90 7.91 26.04
C ARG A 82 -3.35 7.56 25.77
N GLN A 83 -4.14 8.56 25.40
CA GLN A 83 -5.57 8.45 25.13
C GLN A 83 -5.89 9.36 23.94
N ILE A 84 -6.87 8.94 23.15
CA ILE A 84 -7.44 9.74 22.07
C ILE A 84 -8.96 9.59 22.13
N ASP A 85 -9.66 10.64 21.72
CA ASP A 85 -11.08 10.54 21.39
C ASP A 85 -11.19 10.08 19.93
N LEU A 86 -11.56 8.82 19.72
CA LEU A 86 -11.67 8.24 18.38
C LEU A 86 -12.97 8.72 17.71
N PRO A 87 -12.91 9.41 16.55
CA PRO A 87 -14.10 9.80 15.81
C PRO A 87 -14.87 8.57 15.33
N TRP A 88 -16.16 8.54 15.68
CA TRP A 88 -17.09 7.45 15.38
C TRP A 88 -18.46 8.04 15.06
N ASP A 89 -18.94 7.80 13.84
CA ASP A 89 -20.25 8.24 13.37
C ASP A 89 -21.14 7.03 13.05
N GLU A 90 -22.44 7.11 13.33
CA GLU A 90 -23.42 6.07 13.02
C GLU A 90 -24.53 6.62 12.11
N PHE A 91 -24.88 5.88 11.07
CA PHE A 91 -25.91 6.24 10.09
C PHE A 91 -26.89 5.09 9.92
N ASP A 92 -28.19 5.40 9.93
CA ASP A 92 -29.24 4.41 9.65
C ASP A 92 -29.89 4.71 8.29
N LEU A 93 -29.63 3.84 7.32
CA LEU A 93 -30.21 3.89 5.97
C LEU A 93 -31.24 2.77 5.74
N SER A 94 -31.58 2.00 6.79
CA SER A 94 -32.46 0.83 6.67
C SER A 94 -33.91 1.14 6.30
N ALA A 95 -34.31 2.40 6.45
CA ALA A 95 -35.62 2.89 6.01
C ALA A 95 -35.67 3.27 4.52
N LEU A 96 -34.51 3.36 3.84
CA LEU A 96 -34.44 3.69 2.42
C LEU A 96 -34.66 2.44 1.56
N ARG A 97 -35.07 2.64 0.31
CA ARG A 97 -35.04 1.56 -0.69
C ARG A 97 -33.58 1.22 -0.98
N GLU A 98 -33.30 -0.03 -1.30
CA GLU A 98 -31.92 -0.54 -1.48
C GLU A 98 -31.08 0.33 -2.43
N ALA A 99 -31.58 0.68 -3.60
CA ALA A 99 -30.85 1.55 -4.54
C ALA A 99 -30.55 2.95 -3.97
N ASP A 100 -31.47 3.52 -3.17
CA ASP A 100 -31.29 4.82 -2.54
C ASP A 100 -30.29 4.72 -1.37
N ALA A 101 -30.33 3.62 -0.62
CA ALA A 101 -29.39 3.33 0.48
C ALA A 101 -27.96 3.16 -0.04
N GLU A 102 -27.75 2.43 -1.14
CA GLU A 102 -26.44 2.24 -1.76
C GLU A 102 -25.89 3.57 -2.32
N ALA A 103 -26.72 4.38 -2.96
CA ALA A 103 -26.33 5.70 -3.43
C ALA A 103 -25.92 6.64 -2.26
N GLU A 104 -26.68 6.60 -1.17
CA GLU A 104 -26.39 7.40 0.02
C GLU A 104 -25.13 6.89 0.77
N LEU A 105 -24.92 5.58 0.84
CA LEU A 105 -23.69 4.98 1.35
C LEU A 105 -22.47 5.45 0.55
N ALA A 106 -22.53 5.42 -0.78
CA ALA A 106 -21.45 5.90 -1.63
C ALA A 106 -21.17 7.40 -1.41
N ARG A 107 -22.23 8.21 -1.24
CA ARG A 107 -22.13 9.64 -0.92
C ARG A 107 -21.48 9.87 0.46
N LEU A 108 -21.85 9.11 1.48
CA LEU A 108 -21.27 9.16 2.82
C LEU A 108 -19.79 8.77 2.79
N ALA A 109 -19.44 7.66 2.13
CA ALA A 109 -18.07 7.21 1.96
C ALA A 109 -17.21 8.29 1.27
N ALA A 110 -17.68 8.87 0.16
CA ALA A 110 -17.00 9.95 -0.54
C ALA A 110 -16.83 11.22 0.32
N LYS A 111 -17.86 11.60 1.09
CA LYS A 111 -17.80 12.73 2.02
C LYS A 111 -16.76 12.49 3.11
N GLU A 112 -16.74 11.29 3.69
CA GLU A 112 -15.76 10.93 4.71
C GLU A 112 -14.35 10.91 4.12
N HIS A 113 -14.14 10.37 2.93
CA HIS A 113 -12.83 10.37 2.27
C HIS A 113 -12.31 11.79 1.99
N ALA A 114 -13.19 12.72 1.60
CA ALA A 114 -12.82 14.11 1.31
C ALA A 114 -12.36 14.92 2.55
N ARG A 115 -12.64 14.43 3.77
CA ARG A 115 -12.23 15.09 5.02
C ARG A 115 -10.74 14.87 5.28
N ARG A 116 -9.90 15.85 4.97
CA ARG A 116 -8.43 15.78 5.17
C ARG A 116 -8.07 15.56 6.64
N PHE A 117 -6.92 14.92 6.85
CA PHE A 117 -6.29 14.82 8.16
C PHE A 117 -5.24 15.94 8.31
N ASP A 118 -5.20 16.58 9.48
CA ASP A 118 -4.02 17.33 9.90
C ASP A 118 -3.06 16.36 10.60
N LEU A 119 -1.90 16.09 9.98
CA LEU A 119 -0.94 15.13 10.51
C LEU A 119 -0.39 15.53 11.88
N ALA A 120 -0.46 16.81 12.27
CA ALA A 120 -0.02 17.29 13.57
C ALA A 120 -1.05 17.07 14.70
N GLU A 121 -2.32 16.79 14.34
CA GLU A 121 -3.46 16.68 15.26
C GLU A 121 -4.06 15.26 15.21
N PRO A 122 -3.57 14.32 16.05
CA PRO A 122 -4.15 12.99 16.12
C PRO A 122 -5.58 13.03 16.68
N PRO A 123 -6.46 12.08 16.33
CA PRO A 123 -6.16 10.85 15.59
C PRO A 123 -6.21 10.98 14.06
N LEU A 124 -5.33 10.25 13.38
CA LEU A 124 -5.29 10.16 11.91
C LEU A 124 -6.05 8.94 11.36
N LEU A 125 -7.11 8.56 12.07
CA LEU A 125 -8.05 7.49 11.72
C LEU A 125 -9.42 7.80 12.30
N ARG A 126 -10.46 7.33 11.61
CA ARG A 126 -11.87 7.51 11.97
C ARG A 126 -12.72 6.38 11.41
N PHE A 127 -13.89 6.19 12.02
CA PHE A 127 -14.82 5.14 11.64
C PHE A 127 -16.24 5.69 11.44
N SER A 128 -16.96 5.10 10.49
CA SER A 128 -18.39 5.29 10.34
C SER A 128 -19.09 3.95 10.18
N LEU A 129 -20.12 3.70 10.99
CA LEU A 129 -20.96 2.51 10.87
C LEU A 129 -22.27 2.89 10.17
N VAL A 130 -22.58 2.21 9.07
CA VAL A 130 -23.80 2.43 8.29
C VAL A 130 -24.67 1.19 8.35
N ARG A 131 -25.89 1.31 8.85
CA ARG A 131 -26.90 0.25 8.85
C ARG A 131 -27.72 0.29 7.58
N LEU A 132 -27.72 -0.82 6.83
CA LEU A 132 -28.50 -0.99 5.59
C LEU A 132 -29.74 -1.89 5.81
N ALA A 133 -29.66 -2.83 6.75
CA ALA A 133 -30.76 -3.68 7.19
C ALA A 133 -30.47 -4.20 8.62
N GLU A 134 -31.33 -5.07 9.15
CA GLU A 134 -31.14 -5.67 10.48
C GLU A 134 -29.80 -6.42 10.62
N GLU A 135 -29.42 -7.20 9.60
CA GLU A 135 -28.18 -7.98 9.59
C GLU A 135 -27.19 -7.54 8.50
N ARG A 136 -27.38 -6.35 7.91
CA ARG A 136 -26.50 -5.81 6.86
C ARG A 136 -25.99 -4.43 7.24
N HIS A 137 -24.68 -4.32 7.39
CA HIS A 137 -24.00 -3.09 7.76
C HIS A 137 -22.77 -2.86 6.87
N ARG A 138 -22.27 -1.64 6.92
CA ARG A 138 -20.98 -1.24 6.36
C ARG A 138 -20.17 -0.51 7.42
N LEU A 139 -18.95 -0.96 7.65
CA LEU A 139 -17.97 -0.26 8.48
C LEU A 139 -16.99 0.45 7.54
N ILE A 140 -17.00 1.77 7.55
CA ILE A 140 -16.08 2.62 6.81
C ILE A 140 -14.94 2.98 7.76
N MET A 141 -13.72 2.58 7.44
CA MET A 141 -12.50 2.99 8.13
C MET A 141 -11.71 3.92 7.22
N THR A 142 -11.56 5.18 7.62
CA THR A 142 -10.70 6.13 6.90
C THR A 142 -9.48 6.44 7.75
N THR A 143 -8.29 6.32 7.19
CA THR A 143 -7.00 6.50 7.87
C THR A 143 -6.00 7.20 6.97
N HIS A 144 -5.06 7.94 7.54
CA HIS A 144 -3.91 8.41 6.77
C HIS A 144 -2.86 7.28 6.68
N HIS A 145 -2.37 7.01 5.47
CA HIS A 145 -1.46 5.89 5.18
C HIS A 145 -0.16 5.93 6.00
N ILE A 146 0.20 7.10 6.55
CA ILE A 146 1.34 7.28 7.47
C ILE A 146 1.27 6.42 8.75
N LEU A 147 0.06 5.97 9.14
CA LEU A 147 -0.14 5.15 10.34
C LEU A 147 0.09 3.66 10.09
N LEU A 148 -0.39 3.15 8.96
CA LEU A 148 -0.44 1.72 8.67
C LEU A 148 -0.40 1.41 7.16
N ASP A 149 0.14 0.24 6.83
CA ASP A 149 0.19 -0.29 5.46
C ASP A 149 -0.93 -1.29 5.15
N GLY A 150 -1.13 -1.62 3.87
CA GLY A 150 -2.18 -2.56 3.45
C GLY A 150 -2.01 -3.97 4.03
N TRP A 151 -0.78 -4.38 4.38
CA TRP A 151 -0.53 -5.65 5.09
C TRP A 151 -1.12 -5.63 6.52
N SER A 152 -1.14 -4.47 7.16
CA SER A 152 -1.71 -4.28 8.49
C SER A 152 -3.24 -4.40 8.49
N THR A 153 -3.92 -4.11 7.38
CA THR A 153 -5.39 -4.08 7.31
C THR A 153 -6.04 -5.45 7.61
N PRO A 154 -5.66 -6.57 6.97
CA PRO A 154 -6.19 -7.89 7.34
C PRO A 154 -5.93 -8.26 8.81
N LEU A 155 -4.75 -7.89 9.36
CA LEU A 155 -4.41 -8.15 10.76
C LEU A 155 -5.35 -7.40 11.71
N LEU A 156 -5.64 -6.13 11.41
CA LEU A 156 -6.59 -5.31 12.17
C LEU A 156 -8.01 -5.89 12.11
N VAL A 157 -8.47 -6.39 10.96
CA VAL A 157 -9.79 -7.01 10.82
C VAL A 157 -9.90 -8.30 11.65
N ARG A 158 -8.85 -9.13 11.64
CA ARG A 158 -8.79 -10.35 12.49
C ARG A 158 -8.85 -10.00 13.97
N GLU A 159 -8.03 -9.06 14.42
CA GLU A 159 -8.04 -8.62 15.82
C GLU A 159 -9.36 -7.93 16.21
N LEU A 160 -9.97 -7.16 15.31
CA LEU A 160 -11.27 -6.52 15.53
C LEU A 160 -12.37 -7.57 15.78
N THR A 161 -12.39 -8.62 14.96
CA THR A 161 -13.37 -9.72 15.10
C THR A 161 -13.20 -10.41 16.45
N ALA A 162 -11.97 -10.77 16.81
CA ALA A 162 -11.67 -11.38 18.10
C ALA A 162 -12.03 -10.46 19.29
N LEU A 163 -11.76 -9.16 19.19
CA LEU A 163 -12.12 -8.19 20.22
C LEU A 163 -13.62 -7.95 20.30
N TYR A 164 -14.33 -8.04 19.19
CA TYR A 164 -15.79 -8.05 19.22
C TYR A 164 -16.24 -9.26 20.04
N ASP A 165 -15.80 -10.46 19.68
CA ASP A 165 -16.21 -11.72 20.35
C ASP A 165 -15.80 -11.78 21.84
N SER A 166 -14.70 -11.15 22.23
CA SER A 166 -14.23 -11.09 23.63
C SER A 166 -14.73 -9.87 24.43
N GLU A 167 -15.68 -9.08 23.90
CA GLU A 167 -16.19 -7.86 24.54
C GLU A 167 -15.09 -6.82 24.84
N GLY A 168 -14.07 -6.76 23.99
CA GLY A 168 -12.93 -5.87 24.10
C GLY A 168 -11.81 -6.37 25.01
N ASP A 169 -11.88 -7.63 25.49
CA ASP A 169 -10.80 -8.22 26.26
C ASP A 169 -9.58 -8.52 25.36
N THR A 170 -8.55 -7.68 25.52
CA THR A 170 -7.27 -7.82 24.82
C THR A 170 -6.42 -9.00 25.31
N GLY A 171 -6.74 -9.59 26.47
CA GLY A 171 -6.01 -10.73 27.04
C GLY A 171 -6.19 -12.02 26.26
N ALA A 172 -7.25 -12.12 25.46
CA ALA A 172 -7.50 -13.24 24.55
C ALA A 172 -6.62 -13.21 23.28
N LEU A 173 -5.94 -12.08 23.00
CA LEU A 173 -5.09 -11.91 21.82
C LEU A 173 -3.60 -12.10 22.16
N PRO A 174 -2.76 -12.54 21.19
CA PRO A 174 -1.31 -12.61 21.36
C PRO A 174 -0.69 -11.27 21.77
N ARG A 175 0.52 -11.27 22.30
CA ARG A 175 1.21 -10.00 22.63
C ARG A 175 1.62 -9.26 21.35
N VAL A 176 1.32 -7.96 21.27
CA VAL A 176 1.77 -7.09 20.16
C VAL A 176 3.29 -6.91 20.21
N VAL A 177 3.95 -7.04 19.06
CA VAL A 177 5.32 -6.55 18.87
C VAL A 177 5.23 -5.04 18.61
N PRO A 178 5.71 -4.17 19.52
CA PRO A 178 5.51 -2.73 19.38
C PRO A 178 6.24 -2.15 18.17
N TYR A 179 5.60 -1.21 17.46
CA TYR A 179 6.21 -0.50 16.32
C TYR A 179 7.55 0.19 16.68
N ARG A 180 7.76 0.59 17.93
CA ARG A 180 9.06 1.12 18.41
C ARG A 180 10.22 0.14 18.20
N GLN A 181 9.96 -1.17 18.26
CA GLN A 181 10.99 -2.18 18.04
C GLN A 181 11.42 -2.21 16.58
N TYR A 182 10.50 -2.02 15.63
CA TYR A 182 10.82 -1.87 14.22
C TYR A 182 11.68 -0.63 13.97
N LEU A 183 11.32 0.53 14.54
CA LEU A 183 12.14 1.73 14.44
C LEU A 183 13.53 1.56 15.07
N GLY A 184 13.60 0.86 16.20
CA GLY A 184 14.88 0.49 16.83
C GLY A 184 15.72 -0.47 15.99
N TRP A 185 15.08 -1.39 15.27
CA TRP A 185 15.74 -2.29 14.32
C TRP A 185 16.25 -1.51 13.10
N LEU A 186 15.47 -0.59 12.54
CA LEU A 186 15.90 0.29 11.44
C LEU A 186 17.14 1.10 11.81
N ALA A 187 17.19 1.64 13.03
CA ALA A 187 18.32 2.41 13.53
C ALA A 187 19.63 1.60 13.67
N GLN A 188 19.54 0.26 13.68
CA GLN A 188 20.69 -0.65 13.78
C GLN A 188 21.17 -1.17 12.42
N GLN A 189 20.50 -0.83 11.32
CA GLN A 189 20.91 -1.32 10.00
C GLN A 189 22.22 -0.68 9.53
N ASP A 190 23.00 -1.44 8.76
CA ASP A 190 24.27 -0.99 8.19
C ASP A 190 24.02 -0.04 7.01
N GLN A 191 23.89 1.24 7.35
CA GLN A 191 23.67 2.33 6.40
C GLN A 191 24.79 2.39 5.33
N PRO A 192 26.09 2.42 5.67
CA PRO A 192 27.16 2.40 4.65
C PRO A 192 27.08 1.23 3.67
N ALA A 193 26.78 0.01 4.13
CA ALA A 193 26.63 -1.14 3.25
C ALA A 193 25.42 -0.98 2.31
N ALA A 194 24.29 -0.49 2.82
CA ALA A 194 23.13 -0.19 2.00
C ALA A 194 23.41 0.89 0.94
N GLU A 195 24.10 1.97 1.31
CA GLU A 195 24.47 3.02 0.35
C GLU A 195 25.41 2.50 -0.74
N ALA A 196 26.36 1.62 -0.39
CA ALA A 196 27.26 1.00 -1.36
C ALA A 196 26.48 0.11 -2.35
N ALA A 197 25.59 -0.75 -1.86
CA ALA A 197 24.78 -1.62 -2.68
C ALA A 197 23.84 -0.84 -3.64
N TRP A 198 23.21 0.23 -3.16
CA TRP A 198 22.35 1.09 -3.98
C TRP A 198 23.15 1.88 -5.03
N ARG A 199 24.35 2.35 -4.68
CA ARG A 199 25.25 3.03 -5.63
C ARG A 199 25.72 2.06 -6.73
N GLU A 200 25.99 0.81 -6.39
CA GLU A 200 26.31 -0.22 -7.37
C GLU A 200 25.12 -0.52 -8.29
N ALA A 201 23.94 -0.76 -7.71
CA ALA A 201 22.73 -1.11 -8.48
C ALA A 201 22.28 -0.01 -9.47
N LEU A 202 22.42 1.26 -9.06
CA LEU A 202 22.07 2.41 -9.89
C LEU A 202 23.27 2.98 -10.67
N GLY A 203 24.44 2.35 -10.54
CA GLY A 203 25.67 2.80 -11.20
C GLY A 203 25.55 2.77 -12.73
N GLY A 204 25.91 3.87 -13.37
CA GLY A 204 25.84 4.00 -14.83
C GLY A 204 24.43 4.28 -15.38
N LEU A 205 23.42 4.48 -14.52
CA LEU A 205 22.13 4.99 -14.96
C LEU A 205 22.31 6.42 -15.49
N GLY A 206 22.03 6.63 -16.77
CA GLY A 206 22.31 7.91 -17.44
C GLY A 206 21.23 8.97 -17.25
N GLN A 207 19.99 8.56 -16.99
CA GLN A 207 18.82 9.44 -16.93
C GLN A 207 17.66 8.80 -16.15
N PRO A 208 16.74 9.60 -15.59
CA PRO A 208 15.53 9.08 -14.99
C PRO A 208 14.53 8.57 -16.04
N THR A 209 13.55 7.78 -15.60
CA THR A 209 12.44 7.32 -16.44
C THR A 209 11.18 8.08 -16.06
N LEU A 210 10.92 9.17 -16.78
CA LEU A 210 9.75 10.03 -16.55
C LEU A 210 8.81 9.95 -17.77
N LEU A 211 7.54 9.65 -17.54
CA LEU A 211 6.50 9.64 -18.57
C LEU A 211 5.82 11.00 -18.74
N THR A 212 5.95 11.86 -17.74
CA THR A 212 5.27 13.15 -17.69
C THR A 212 6.25 14.29 -17.40
N PRO A 213 5.93 15.53 -17.81
CA PRO A 213 6.71 16.70 -17.40
C PRO A 213 6.61 16.90 -15.89
N VAL A 214 7.77 17.17 -15.26
CA VAL A 214 7.85 17.52 -13.83
C VAL A 214 7.13 18.84 -13.58
N ASP A 215 6.17 18.82 -12.66
CA ASP A 215 5.37 19.98 -12.28
C ASP A 215 5.12 19.95 -10.77
N PRO A 216 6.00 20.60 -9.98
CA PRO A 216 5.88 20.61 -8.52
C PRO A 216 4.65 21.34 -7.98
N GLY A 217 3.96 22.12 -8.82
CA GLY A 217 2.75 22.86 -8.45
C GLY A 217 1.46 22.13 -8.84
N ARG A 218 1.55 20.94 -9.44
CA ARG A 218 0.38 20.19 -9.89
C ARG A 218 -0.45 19.73 -8.69
N PRO A 219 -1.76 20.03 -8.63
CA PRO A 219 -2.58 19.63 -7.51
C PRO A 219 -2.74 18.11 -7.45
N GLY A 220 -2.79 17.58 -6.22
CA GLY A 220 -3.21 16.22 -5.95
C GLY A 220 -4.65 16.01 -6.41
N LEU A 221 -4.89 14.96 -7.18
CA LEU A 221 -6.18 14.49 -7.66
C LEU A 221 -6.19 12.98 -7.50
N MET A 222 -7.38 12.45 -7.21
CA MET A 222 -7.59 11.02 -7.21
C MET A 222 -7.43 10.48 -8.64
N PRO A 223 -6.70 9.37 -8.82
CA PRO A 223 -6.53 8.78 -10.14
C PRO A 223 -7.83 8.13 -10.63
N GLU A 224 -7.97 8.06 -11.95
CA GLU A 224 -8.91 7.17 -12.62
C GLU A 224 -8.34 5.75 -12.65
N ARG A 225 -9.21 4.74 -12.76
CA ARG A 225 -8.83 3.32 -12.62
C ARG A 225 -9.20 2.50 -13.85
N ILE A 226 -8.28 1.66 -14.31
CA ILE A 226 -8.53 0.59 -15.27
C ILE A 226 -8.22 -0.73 -14.60
N THR A 227 -9.20 -1.63 -14.55
CA THR A 227 -9.05 -2.95 -13.93
C THR A 227 -9.21 -4.06 -14.97
N VAL A 228 -8.33 -5.04 -14.91
CA VAL A 228 -8.34 -6.27 -15.71
C VAL A 228 -8.05 -7.45 -14.79
N GLU A 229 -8.78 -8.54 -14.98
CA GLU A 229 -8.46 -9.83 -14.37
C GLU A 229 -8.03 -10.81 -15.45
N LEU A 230 -6.92 -11.51 -15.23
CA LEU A 230 -6.62 -12.69 -16.05
C LEU A 230 -7.54 -13.83 -15.62
N ASP A 231 -7.95 -14.65 -16.58
CA ASP A 231 -8.64 -15.90 -16.26
C ASP A 231 -7.75 -16.85 -15.43
N GLU A 232 -8.38 -17.89 -14.89
CA GLU A 232 -7.74 -18.82 -13.96
C GLU A 232 -6.63 -19.63 -14.63
N ASP A 233 -6.81 -20.00 -15.91
CA ASP A 233 -5.84 -20.78 -16.66
C ASP A 233 -4.56 -19.98 -16.94
N ARG A 234 -4.69 -18.73 -17.39
CA ARG A 234 -3.54 -17.82 -17.60
C ARG A 234 -2.85 -17.48 -16.30
N THR A 235 -3.62 -17.26 -15.23
CA THR A 235 -3.09 -17.00 -13.88
C THR A 235 -2.27 -18.19 -13.37
N ALA A 236 -2.82 -19.41 -13.45
CA ALA A 236 -2.13 -20.63 -13.06
C ALA A 236 -0.88 -20.88 -13.91
N ALA A 237 -0.97 -20.67 -15.22
CA ALA A 237 0.17 -20.84 -16.12
C ALA A 237 1.34 -19.90 -15.80
N LEU A 238 1.06 -18.63 -15.48
CA LEU A 238 2.05 -17.65 -15.02
C LEU A 238 2.68 -18.07 -13.68
N ALA A 239 1.86 -18.44 -12.70
CA ALA A 239 2.34 -18.86 -11.37
C ALA A 239 3.22 -20.12 -11.46
N ASP A 240 2.78 -21.10 -12.24
CA ASP A 240 3.54 -22.32 -12.49
C ASP A 240 4.82 -22.06 -13.29
N TRP A 241 4.79 -21.15 -14.26
CA TRP A 241 5.98 -20.74 -15.01
C TRP A 241 7.01 -20.09 -14.09
N ALA A 242 6.59 -19.15 -13.25
CA ALA A 242 7.47 -18.48 -12.30
C ALA A 242 8.11 -19.49 -11.33
N ARG A 243 7.29 -20.40 -10.78
CA ARG A 243 7.76 -21.50 -9.91
C ARG A 243 8.78 -22.40 -10.61
N ARG A 244 8.53 -22.81 -11.86
CA ARG A 244 9.43 -23.69 -12.62
C ARG A 244 10.80 -23.07 -12.88
N HIS A 245 10.88 -21.76 -13.03
CA HIS A 245 12.12 -21.03 -13.31
C HIS A 245 12.76 -20.41 -12.05
N GLY A 246 12.20 -20.68 -10.85
CA GLY A 246 12.77 -20.18 -9.59
C GLY A 246 12.69 -18.67 -9.42
N VAL A 247 11.71 -18.02 -10.07
CA VAL A 247 11.47 -16.57 -10.00
C VAL A 247 10.10 -16.30 -9.37
N THR A 248 9.88 -15.06 -8.90
CA THR A 248 8.59 -14.67 -8.34
C THR A 248 7.65 -14.10 -9.41
N LEU A 249 6.33 -14.25 -9.21
CA LEU A 249 5.33 -13.59 -10.07
C LEU A 249 5.50 -12.06 -10.06
N ASN A 250 5.86 -11.48 -8.91
CA ASN A 250 6.18 -10.05 -8.82
C ASN A 250 7.33 -9.66 -9.77
N THR A 251 8.40 -10.46 -9.83
CA THR A 251 9.51 -10.20 -10.76
C THR A 251 9.11 -10.34 -12.23
N VAL A 252 8.22 -11.27 -12.57
CA VAL A 252 7.65 -11.37 -13.91
C VAL A 252 6.89 -10.08 -14.27
N LEU A 253 6.04 -9.59 -13.36
CA LEU A 253 5.29 -8.33 -13.53
C LEU A 253 6.22 -7.11 -13.63
N GLN A 254 7.23 -7.01 -12.78
CA GLN A 254 8.24 -5.95 -12.82
C GLN A 254 9.02 -5.94 -14.13
N THR A 255 9.38 -7.12 -14.64
CA THR A 255 10.07 -7.24 -15.94
C THR A 255 9.15 -6.82 -17.08
N ALA A 256 7.89 -7.28 -17.06
CA ALA A 256 6.91 -6.89 -18.06
C ALA A 256 6.65 -5.37 -18.04
N TRP A 257 6.56 -4.77 -16.86
CA TRP A 257 6.40 -3.33 -16.70
C TRP A 257 7.62 -2.55 -17.22
N GLY A 258 8.84 -3.00 -16.90
CA GLY A 258 10.07 -2.43 -17.46
C GLY A 258 10.10 -2.46 -18.98
N LEU A 259 9.68 -3.57 -19.60
CA LEU A 259 9.55 -3.67 -21.06
C LEU A 259 8.53 -2.68 -21.64
N VAL A 260 7.37 -2.54 -20.99
CA VAL A 260 6.34 -1.58 -21.41
C VAL A 260 6.86 -0.14 -21.34
N LEU A 261 7.53 0.23 -20.24
CA LEU A 261 8.13 1.54 -20.06
C LEU A 261 9.22 1.81 -21.09
N SER A 262 10.11 0.83 -21.34
CA SER A 262 11.16 0.92 -22.35
C SER A 262 10.59 1.19 -23.74
N ARG A 263 9.53 0.48 -24.13
CA ARG A 263 8.86 0.73 -25.42
C ARG A 263 8.14 2.08 -25.47
N ARG A 264 7.74 2.63 -24.33
CA ARG A 264 7.11 3.96 -24.25
C ARG A 264 8.12 5.09 -24.33
N THR A 265 9.26 4.96 -23.68
CA THR A 265 10.31 5.99 -23.59
C THR A 265 11.35 5.89 -24.70
N GLY A 266 11.50 4.71 -25.31
CA GLY A 266 12.57 4.41 -26.25
C GLY A 266 13.92 4.13 -25.57
N HIS A 267 13.94 3.91 -24.26
CA HIS A 267 15.15 3.66 -23.48
C HIS A 267 15.27 2.18 -23.11
N ASP A 268 16.48 1.64 -23.25
CA ASP A 268 16.78 0.25 -22.86
C ASP A 268 17.21 0.12 -21.39
N ASP A 269 17.33 1.23 -20.65
CA ASP A 269 17.62 1.24 -19.22
C ASP A 269 16.56 2.09 -18.53
N VAL A 270 15.63 1.43 -17.84
CA VAL A 270 14.46 2.07 -17.24
C VAL A 270 14.41 1.84 -15.74
N VAL A 271 13.83 2.81 -15.03
CA VAL A 271 13.63 2.75 -13.58
C VAL A 271 12.17 3.04 -13.26
N PHE A 272 11.60 2.30 -12.33
CA PHE A 272 10.29 2.62 -11.75
C PHE A 272 10.32 2.32 -10.26
N GLY A 273 9.36 2.84 -9.54
CA GLY A 273 9.23 2.57 -8.13
C GLY A 273 8.55 1.23 -7.84
N THR A 274 8.99 0.51 -6.82
CA THR A 274 8.21 -0.58 -6.22
C THR A 274 8.05 -0.39 -4.72
N VAL A 275 6.95 -0.92 -4.18
CA VAL A 275 6.74 -1.03 -2.74
C VAL A 275 7.28 -2.37 -2.26
N VAL A 276 8.03 -2.35 -1.15
CA VAL A 276 8.56 -3.55 -0.48
C VAL A 276 7.99 -3.63 0.94
N ALA A 277 7.76 -4.84 1.46
CA ALA A 277 6.99 -5.05 2.68
C ALA A 277 7.62 -4.46 3.97
N GLY A 278 8.95 -4.33 4.02
CA GLY A 278 9.69 -3.87 5.22
C GLY A 278 9.65 -4.81 6.43
N ARG A 279 9.04 -6.00 6.27
CA ARG A 279 8.87 -7.02 7.31
C ARG A 279 10.00 -8.05 7.29
N ASP A 280 11.18 -7.63 7.75
CA ASP A 280 12.38 -8.49 7.75
C ASP A 280 12.31 -9.57 8.86
N PRO A 281 12.41 -10.87 8.52
CA PRO A 281 12.24 -11.98 9.47
C PRO A 281 13.30 -12.01 10.59
N ARG A 282 14.38 -11.23 10.50
CA ARG A 282 15.34 -11.04 11.61
C ARG A 282 14.71 -10.31 12.80
N LEU A 283 13.61 -9.58 12.59
CA LEU A 283 12.79 -9.01 13.65
C LEU A 283 11.64 -9.97 13.99
N SER A 284 11.75 -10.65 15.13
CA SER A 284 10.75 -11.62 15.58
C SER A 284 9.34 -11.02 15.67
N GLY A 285 8.36 -11.65 15.02
CA GLY A 285 6.95 -11.26 15.03
C GLY A 285 6.61 -10.04 14.16
N VAL A 286 7.53 -9.60 13.30
CA VAL A 286 7.30 -8.46 12.40
C VAL A 286 6.19 -8.72 11.38
N GLU A 287 5.94 -9.97 11.01
CA GLU A 287 4.88 -10.39 10.09
C GLU A 287 3.47 -10.08 10.63
N ASN A 288 3.34 -10.00 11.96
CA ASN A 288 2.11 -9.68 12.68
C ASN A 288 2.08 -8.23 13.21
N MET A 289 3.07 -7.40 12.88
CA MET A 289 3.14 -6.02 13.37
C MET A 289 2.16 -5.11 12.61
N VAL A 290 1.40 -4.28 13.34
CA VAL A 290 0.58 -3.23 12.74
C VAL A 290 1.37 -1.93 12.68
N GLY A 291 1.47 -1.33 11.50
CA GLY A 291 2.13 -0.03 11.30
C GLY A 291 2.51 0.21 9.84
N LEU A 292 3.14 1.36 9.56
CA LEU A 292 3.67 1.66 8.23
C LEU A 292 5.08 1.08 8.08
N LEU A 293 5.16 -0.19 7.66
CA LEU A 293 6.43 -0.88 7.51
C LEU A 293 6.93 -0.87 6.07
N ILE A 294 6.01 -0.79 5.09
CA ILE A 294 6.40 -0.72 3.69
C ILE A 294 7.41 0.40 3.42
N ASN A 295 8.27 0.19 2.41
CA ASN A 295 9.17 1.21 1.89
C ASN A 295 9.08 1.29 0.37
N MET A 296 9.51 2.42 -0.19
CA MET A 296 9.52 2.68 -1.63
C MET A 296 10.96 2.59 -2.10
N VAL A 297 11.23 1.74 -3.10
CA VAL A 297 12.58 1.56 -3.66
C VAL A 297 12.54 1.53 -5.19
N PRO A 298 13.59 1.98 -5.89
CA PRO A 298 13.65 1.88 -7.33
C PRO A 298 13.91 0.43 -7.78
N VAL A 299 13.30 0.07 -8.90
CA VAL A 299 13.61 -1.11 -9.69
C VAL A 299 14.22 -0.63 -10.99
N ARG A 300 15.49 -0.96 -11.22
CA ARG A 300 16.16 -0.71 -12.49
C ARG A 300 16.11 -1.97 -13.36
N VAL A 301 15.63 -1.82 -14.59
CA VAL A 301 15.58 -2.87 -15.59
C VAL A 301 16.43 -2.42 -16.77
N SER A 302 17.61 -3.06 -16.91
CA SER A 302 18.47 -2.91 -18.07
C SER A 302 18.13 -4.01 -19.07
N LEU A 303 17.81 -3.60 -20.29
CA LEU A 303 17.28 -4.42 -21.35
C LEU A 303 18.32 -4.51 -22.47
N ASP A 304 18.56 -5.72 -22.95
CA ASP A 304 19.33 -5.97 -24.16
C ASP A 304 18.36 -6.59 -25.19
N PRO A 305 18.07 -5.90 -26.31
CA PRO A 305 17.13 -6.38 -27.34
C PRO A 305 17.40 -7.79 -27.85
N ALA A 306 18.63 -8.30 -27.75
CA ALA A 306 19.01 -9.63 -28.17
C ALA A 306 18.73 -10.72 -27.12
N GLN A 307 18.55 -10.35 -25.84
CA GLN A 307 18.31 -11.31 -24.76
C GLN A 307 16.88 -11.85 -24.77
N SER A 308 16.73 -13.08 -24.29
CA SER A 308 15.42 -13.72 -24.15
C SER A 308 14.63 -13.15 -22.98
N LEU A 309 13.29 -13.23 -23.06
CA LEU A 309 12.40 -12.87 -21.95
C LEU A 309 12.79 -13.57 -20.64
N LEU A 310 13.06 -14.89 -20.69
CA LEU A 310 13.47 -15.64 -19.50
C LEU A 310 14.75 -15.06 -18.87
N THR A 311 15.78 -14.84 -19.68
CA THR A 311 17.07 -14.31 -19.20
C THR A 311 16.88 -12.93 -18.55
N THR A 312 16.04 -12.07 -19.13
CA THR A 312 15.74 -10.75 -18.55
C THR A 312 15.04 -10.89 -17.19
N VAL A 313 14.05 -11.79 -17.06
CA VAL A 313 13.36 -12.03 -15.78
C VAL A 313 14.33 -12.55 -14.72
N GLU A 314 15.22 -13.48 -15.07
CA GLU A 314 16.23 -14.03 -14.16
C GLU A 314 17.22 -12.94 -13.69
N GLN A 315 17.63 -12.04 -14.59
CA GLN A 315 18.51 -10.92 -14.24
C GLN A 315 17.82 -9.94 -13.28
N VAL A 316 16.57 -9.59 -13.53
CA VAL A 316 15.78 -8.73 -12.63
C VAL A 316 15.62 -9.42 -11.26
N GLN A 317 15.30 -10.71 -11.21
CA GLN A 317 15.19 -11.48 -9.96
C GLN A 317 16.50 -11.45 -9.18
N SER A 318 17.61 -11.68 -9.87
CA SER A 318 18.95 -11.67 -9.29
C SER A 318 19.31 -10.30 -8.72
N ALA A 319 19.03 -9.21 -9.46
CA ALA A 319 19.27 -7.84 -9.02
C ALA A 319 18.46 -7.48 -7.77
N GLN A 320 17.16 -7.79 -7.76
CA GLN A 320 16.27 -7.53 -6.62
C GLN A 320 16.69 -8.31 -5.37
N SER A 321 17.10 -9.57 -5.56
CA SER A 321 17.52 -10.43 -4.44
C SER A 321 18.76 -9.87 -3.73
N ARG A 322 19.71 -9.28 -4.47
CA ARG A 322 20.90 -8.61 -3.90
C ARG A 322 20.55 -7.38 -3.07
N LEU A 323 19.46 -6.69 -3.40
CA LEU A 323 19.04 -5.46 -2.72
C LEU A 323 18.13 -5.69 -1.51
N THR A 324 17.60 -6.91 -1.34
CA THR A 324 16.60 -7.21 -0.30
C THR A 324 17.06 -6.84 1.11
N GLY A 325 18.32 -7.08 1.45
CA GLY A 325 18.90 -6.70 2.76
C GLY A 325 19.06 -5.18 2.96
N HIS A 326 18.94 -4.39 1.90
CA HIS A 326 19.18 -2.95 1.84
C HIS A 326 17.91 -2.13 1.57
N HIS A 327 16.75 -2.78 1.52
CA HIS A 327 15.43 -2.17 1.35
C HIS A 327 15.00 -1.25 2.51
N HIS A 328 15.76 -1.23 3.60
CA HIS A 328 15.54 -0.32 4.73
C HIS A 328 15.98 1.12 4.45
N LEU A 329 16.76 1.36 3.38
CA LEU A 329 17.22 2.71 3.01
C LEU A 329 16.07 3.52 2.39
N GLY A 330 15.91 4.78 2.78
CA GLY A 330 14.86 5.66 2.26
C GLY A 330 15.06 6.07 0.80
N LEU A 331 13.96 6.18 0.04
CA LEU A 331 13.98 6.58 -1.37
C LEU A 331 14.74 7.89 -1.60
N ALA A 332 14.52 8.92 -0.78
CA ALA A 332 15.21 10.21 -0.90
C ALA A 332 16.74 10.05 -0.84
N ARG A 333 17.23 9.15 0.02
CA ARG A 333 18.67 8.85 0.09
C ARG A 333 19.14 8.07 -1.13
N ILE A 334 18.36 7.10 -1.60
CA ILE A 334 18.66 6.33 -2.83
C ILE A 334 18.76 7.27 -4.04
N GLN A 335 17.82 8.20 -4.19
CA GLN A 335 17.81 9.23 -5.25
C GLN A 335 19.05 10.13 -5.18
N GLN A 336 19.44 10.58 -3.97
CA GLN A 336 20.67 11.36 -3.78
C GLN A 336 21.93 10.58 -4.20
N LEU A 337 22.00 9.28 -3.89
CA LEU A 337 23.14 8.43 -4.28
C LEU A 337 23.25 8.25 -5.79
N ALA A 338 22.11 8.19 -6.48
CA ALA A 338 22.06 8.13 -7.94
C ALA A 338 22.42 9.47 -8.60
N GLY A 339 22.15 10.60 -7.95
CA GLY A 339 22.57 11.94 -8.39
C GLY A 339 21.74 12.53 -9.54
N LEU A 340 20.58 11.94 -9.84
CA LEU A 340 19.70 12.36 -10.95
C LEU A 340 18.43 13.09 -10.49
N GLY A 341 18.23 13.27 -9.18
CA GLY A 341 16.97 13.75 -8.62
C GLY A 341 15.90 12.66 -8.65
N ASP A 342 14.69 13.00 -9.09
CA ASP A 342 13.61 12.03 -9.24
C ASP A 342 13.93 11.00 -10.31
N LEU A 343 14.04 9.73 -9.90
CA LEU A 343 14.43 8.63 -10.77
C LEU A 343 13.29 8.11 -11.64
N PHE A 344 12.05 8.29 -11.20
CA PHE A 344 10.86 7.74 -11.83
C PHE A 344 9.60 8.53 -11.43
N ASP A 345 8.59 8.51 -12.29
CA ASP A 345 7.24 9.01 -12.02
C ASP A 345 6.16 7.90 -12.16
N THR A 346 6.59 6.64 -12.20
CA THR A 346 5.68 5.49 -12.24
C THR A 346 6.05 4.48 -11.16
N SER A 347 5.06 3.69 -10.74
CA SER A 347 5.27 2.64 -9.73
C SER A 347 4.52 1.35 -10.05
N LEU A 348 5.02 0.25 -9.49
CA LEU A 348 4.39 -1.06 -9.46
C LEU A 348 4.25 -1.53 -8.00
N VAL A 349 3.03 -1.89 -7.60
CA VAL A 349 2.72 -2.42 -6.28
C VAL A 349 2.21 -3.85 -6.43
N PHE A 350 2.81 -4.80 -5.71
CA PHE A 350 2.37 -6.19 -5.67
C PHE A 350 1.74 -6.48 -4.31
N GLU A 351 0.41 -6.63 -4.28
CA GLU A 351 -0.40 -6.72 -3.06
C GLU A 351 -0.73 -8.19 -2.72
N ASN A 352 0.18 -8.86 -2.02
CA ASN A 352 0.00 -10.26 -1.59
C ASN A 352 -0.50 -10.39 -0.15
N TYR A 353 -1.49 -9.58 0.24
CA TYR A 353 -1.94 -9.46 1.62
C TYR A 353 -2.55 -10.76 2.19
N PRO A 354 -2.37 -11.03 3.49
CA PRO A 354 -2.83 -12.26 4.14
C PRO A 354 -4.33 -12.20 4.53
N TRP A 355 -5.20 -11.93 3.57
CA TRP A 355 -6.64 -12.08 3.78
C TRP A 355 -6.97 -13.54 4.06
N ASP A 356 -7.82 -13.80 5.06
CA ASP A 356 -8.43 -15.11 5.17
C ASP A 356 -9.26 -15.36 3.92
N GLU A 357 -9.18 -16.57 3.38
CA GLU A 357 -10.19 -17.02 2.43
C GLU A 357 -11.56 -16.92 3.13
N PRO A 358 -12.63 -16.47 2.45
CA PRO A 358 -13.95 -16.43 3.05
C PRO A 358 -14.38 -17.85 3.44
N GLY A 359 -14.16 -18.21 4.71
CA GLY A 359 -14.59 -19.49 5.28
C GLY A 359 -16.09 -19.53 5.52
N GLU A 360 -16.59 -20.71 5.91
CA GLU A 360 -17.92 -20.86 6.47
C GLU A 360 -18.07 -19.95 7.70
N ARG A 361 -19.29 -19.42 7.90
CA ARG A 361 -19.61 -18.50 9.01
C ARG A 361 -19.06 -19.07 10.33
N PRO A 362 -18.35 -18.27 11.16
CA PRO A 362 -18.09 -18.73 12.52
C PRO A 362 -19.43 -19.08 13.20
N GLU A 363 -19.46 -20.20 13.94
CA GLU A 363 -20.68 -20.73 14.58
C GLU A 363 -21.37 -19.71 15.50
N THR A 364 -20.62 -18.67 15.91
CA THR A 364 -21.08 -17.45 16.55
C THR A 364 -20.32 -16.26 15.95
N GLY A 365 -21.00 -15.20 15.49
CA GLY A 365 -20.33 -13.92 15.22
C GLY A 365 -20.68 -13.23 13.90
N LEU A 366 -20.00 -12.10 13.68
CA LEU A 366 -20.14 -11.25 12.50
C LEU A 366 -19.21 -11.70 11.39
N ARG A 367 -19.70 -11.65 10.14
CA ARG A 367 -18.83 -11.77 8.97
C ARG A 367 -18.36 -10.39 8.55
N ILE A 368 -17.06 -10.12 8.67
CA ILE A 368 -16.43 -8.88 8.21
C ILE A 368 -15.59 -9.18 6.97
N THR A 369 -15.96 -8.61 5.83
CA THR A 369 -15.25 -8.80 4.56
C THR A 369 -14.98 -7.47 3.88
N PRO A 370 -13.87 -7.31 3.15
CA PRO A 370 -13.61 -6.08 2.40
C PRO A 370 -14.66 -5.90 1.29
N ASP A 371 -15.20 -4.68 1.20
CA ASP A 371 -16.04 -4.22 0.09
C ASP A 371 -15.16 -3.45 -0.91
N LEU A 372 -14.65 -4.17 -1.90
CA LEU A 372 -13.69 -3.66 -2.88
C LEU A 372 -14.28 -2.60 -3.82
N GLY A 373 -15.61 -2.46 -3.88
CA GLY A 373 -16.27 -1.51 -4.78
C GLY A 373 -16.24 -0.06 -4.28
N LEU A 374 -16.12 0.14 -2.96
CA LEU A 374 -16.18 1.46 -2.33
C LEU A 374 -14.86 1.89 -1.68
N GLY A 375 -13.87 0.99 -1.60
CA GLY A 375 -12.54 1.31 -1.10
C GLY A 375 -11.82 2.36 -1.96
N ARG A 376 -11.07 3.24 -1.30
CA ARG A 376 -10.26 4.28 -1.94
C ARG A 376 -8.85 4.28 -1.37
N ASP A 377 -7.91 4.29 -2.28
CA ASP A 377 -6.47 4.26 -2.07
C ASP A 377 -5.83 4.79 -3.35
N ALA A 378 -4.71 5.50 -3.21
CA ALA A 378 -4.01 6.10 -4.33
C ALA A 378 -2.54 6.31 -3.97
N THR A 379 -1.77 6.71 -4.97
CA THR A 379 -0.44 7.27 -4.77
C THR A 379 -0.32 8.59 -5.52
N HIS A 380 0.71 9.38 -5.20
CA HIS A 380 0.98 10.66 -5.88
C HIS A 380 1.57 10.48 -7.30
N TYR A 381 1.94 9.26 -7.69
CA TYR A 381 2.56 9.01 -8.99
C TYR A 381 1.53 9.15 -10.13
N PRO A 382 1.89 9.80 -11.26
CA PRO A 382 1.05 9.89 -12.46
C PRO A 382 0.46 8.56 -12.96
N LEU A 383 1.20 7.47 -12.76
CA LEU A 383 0.84 6.14 -13.23
C LEU A 383 1.30 5.07 -12.25
N THR A 384 0.36 4.34 -11.66
CA THR A 384 0.64 3.24 -10.71
C THR A 384 -0.03 1.97 -11.15
N LEU A 385 0.76 0.92 -11.37
CA LEU A 385 0.28 -0.42 -11.61
C LEU A 385 0.17 -1.18 -10.28
N ILE A 386 -1.01 -1.64 -9.92
CA ILE A 386 -1.25 -2.52 -8.79
C ILE A 386 -1.58 -3.92 -9.31
N ALA A 387 -0.93 -4.95 -8.77
CA ALA A 387 -1.24 -6.33 -9.07
C ALA A 387 -1.44 -7.14 -7.78
N ALA A 388 -2.46 -7.97 -7.73
CA ALA A 388 -2.74 -8.84 -6.59
C ALA A 388 -2.89 -10.30 -7.07
N PRO A 389 -2.14 -11.26 -6.48
CA PRO A 389 -2.30 -12.67 -6.81
C PRO A 389 -3.63 -13.20 -6.28
N GLY A 390 -4.12 -14.29 -6.88
CA GLY A 390 -5.35 -14.95 -6.49
C GLY A 390 -5.69 -16.08 -7.45
N ARG A 391 -6.94 -16.58 -7.40
CA ARG A 391 -7.47 -17.48 -8.44
C ARG A 391 -7.37 -16.84 -9.83
N ARG A 392 -7.62 -15.53 -9.87
CA ARG A 392 -7.45 -14.66 -11.03
C ARG A 392 -6.45 -13.58 -10.66
N LEU A 393 -5.43 -13.37 -11.49
CA LEU A 393 -4.49 -12.27 -11.30
C LEU A 393 -5.24 -10.97 -11.54
N TYR A 394 -5.41 -10.20 -10.48
CA TYR A 394 -5.98 -8.86 -10.53
C TYR A 394 -4.91 -7.87 -10.94
N VAL A 395 -5.20 -7.03 -11.93
CA VAL A 395 -4.34 -5.94 -12.38
C VAL A 395 -5.17 -4.66 -12.44
N ARG A 396 -4.70 -3.62 -11.76
CA ARG A 396 -5.28 -2.28 -11.74
C ARG A 396 -4.23 -1.28 -12.16
N LEU A 397 -4.58 -0.39 -13.07
CA LEU A 397 -3.79 0.77 -13.42
C LEU A 397 -4.51 2.02 -12.94
N ASP A 398 -3.91 2.69 -11.97
CA ASP A 398 -4.31 4.01 -11.51
C ASP A 398 -3.55 5.05 -12.35
N TYR A 399 -4.28 5.96 -12.99
CA TYR A 399 -3.71 6.98 -13.86
C TYR A 399 -4.34 8.35 -13.64
N ARG A 400 -3.51 9.39 -13.82
CA ARG A 400 -3.94 10.79 -13.83
C ARG A 400 -4.54 11.16 -15.18
N ASP A 401 -5.83 11.48 -15.20
CA ASP A 401 -6.60 11.77 -16.41
C ASP A 401 -6.30 13.15 -17.02
N ASP A 402 -5.69 14.05 -16.25
CA ASP A 402 -5.08 15.29 -16.74
C ASP A 402 -3.72 15.07 -17.46
N LEU A 403 -3.13 13.87 -17.35
CA LEU A 403 -1.82 13.53 -17.93
C LEU A 403 -1.90 12.45 -19.01
N PHE A 404 -2.84 11.52 -18.87
CA PHE A 404 -3.05 10.44 -19.81
C PHE A 404 -4.54 10.34 -20.14
N ASP A 405 -4.86 10.34 -21.43
CA ASP A 405 -6.20 9.93 -21.84
C ASP A 405 -6.42 8.43 -21.55
N ARG A 406 -7.69 8.04 -21.42
CA ARG A 406 -8.07 6.67 -21.09
C ARG A 406 -7.56 5.64 -22.11
N ALA A 407 -7.45 6.01 -23.38
CA ALA A 407 -6.98 5.11 -24.43
C ALA A 407 -5.47 4.81 -24.28
N THR A 408 -4.69 5.83 -23.95
CA THR A 408 -3.26 5.73 -23.64
C THR A 408 -3.05 4.88 -22.39
N ALA A 409 -3.81 5.14 -21.32
CA ALA A 409 -3.77 4.35 -20.09
C ALA A 409 -4.11 2.87 -20.36
N ALA A 410 -5.18 2.59 -21.08
CA ALA A 410 -5.55 1.22 -21.47
C ALA A 410 -4.44 0.52 -22.26
N GLY A 411 -3.76 1.25 -23.16
CA GLY A 411 -2.64 0.72 -23.94
C GLY A 411 -1.45 0.25 -23.08
N PHE A 412 -1.21 0.82 -21.90
CA PHE A 412 -0.20 0.30 -20.96
C PHE A 412 -0.60 -1.07 -20.42
N VAL A 413 -1.87 -1.24 -20.03
CA VAL A 413 -2.40 -2.51 -19.52
C VAL A 413 -2.36 -3.58 -20.62
N ASP A 414 -2.86 -3.27 -21.82
CA ASP A 414 -2.89 -4.24 -22.93
C ASP A 414 -1.49 -4.75 -23.27
N ARG A 415 -0.48 -3.87 -23.28
CA ARG A 415 0.92 -4.26 -23.53
C ARG A 415 1.50 -5.08 -22.39
N LEU A 416 1.20 -4.72 -21.14
CA LEU A 416 1.63 -5.51 -19.98
C LEU A 416 1.09 -6.94 -20.09
N ILE A 417 -0.23 -7.07 -20.31
CA ILE A 417 -0.90 -8.37 -20.45
C ILE A 417 -0.31 -9.18 -21.61
N HIS A 418 -0.04 -8.53 -22.75
CA HIS A 418 0.61 -9.19 -23.88
C HIS A 418 2.01 -9.72 -23.54
N VAL A 419 2.82 -8.95 -22.81
CA VAL A 419 4.15 -9.41 -22.37
C VAL A 419 4.03 -10.59 -21.39
N LEU A 420 3.06 -10.56 -20.47
CA LEU A 420 2.81 -11.67 -19.55
C LEU A 420 2.45 -12.97 -20.31
N ASP A 421 1.63 -12.88 -21.35
CA ASP A 421 1.34 -14.05 -22.19
C ASP A 421 2.60 -14.58 -22.89
N LEU A 422 3.41 -13.69 -23.47
CA LEU A 422 4.66 -14.05 -24.14
C LEU A 422 5.67 -14.73 -23.20
N VAL A 423 5.75 -14.30 -21.93
CA VAL A 423 6.61 -14.95 -20.93
C VAL A 423 6.28 -16.44 -20.81
N VAL A 424 5.00 -16.80 -20.85
CA VAL A 424 4.55 -18.20 -20.75
C VAL A 424 4.70 -18.94 -22.08
N THR A 425 4.29 -18.32 -23.19
CA THR A 425 4.16 -19.02 -24.48
C THR A 425 5.45 -19.07 -25.30
N ASP A 426 6.34 -18.08 -25.15
CA ASP A 426 7.60 -17.99 -25.89
C ASP A 426 8.71 -17.35 -25.03
N PRO A 427 9.12 -17.99 -23.92
CA PRO A 427 10.12 -17.45 -23.00
C PRO A 427 11.51 -17.24 -23.64
N SER A 428 11.79 -17.95 -24.74
CA SER A 428 13.04 -17.83 -25.50
C SER A 428 13.07 -16.64 -26.46
N ARG A 429 11.94 -15.94 -26.65
CA ARG A 429 11.83 -14.81 -27.57
C ARG A 429 12.80 -13.69 -27.20
N PRO A 430 13.61 -13.20 -28.15
CA PRO A 430 14.38 -11.98 -27.94
C PRO A 430 13.45 -10.79 -27.66
N ILE A 431 13.70 -10.03 -26.59
CA ILE A 431 12.82 -8.94 -26.15
C ILE A 431 12.70 -7.80 -27.17
N GLY A 432 13.63 -7.71 -28.12
CA GLY A 432 13.59 -6.76 -29.23
C GLY A 432 12.50 -7.05 -30.27
N ARG A 433 11.96 -8.28 -30.34
CA ARG A 433 11.05 -8.76 -31.40
C ARG A 433 9.60 -8.85 -31.02
#